data_AF-A0A0R2FDC6-F1
#
_entry.id   AF-A0A0R2FDC6-F1
#
_cell.length_a   1.000
_cell.length_b   1.000
_cell.length_c   1.000
_cell.angle_alpha   90.00
_cell.angle_beta   90.00
_cell.angle_gamma   90.00
#
_symmetry.space_group_name_H-M   'P 1'
#
loop_
_entity.id
_entity.type
_entity.pdbx_description
1 polymer ?
#
loop_
_entity_poly.entity_id
_entity_poly.type
_entity_poly.pdbx_seq_one_letter_code
_entity_poly.pdbx_strand_id
1 'polypeptide(L)'
;MKATKPKNRTRQNIILLILVLILVIAPFIVASNGAFGGSDDQGTEQIKKNDPSYKVWAHPLWTPPSGEIESLLFTVQGSFGTGVICYFLGNAHGKKKEQERAKRASDEQTTIQGQ
;
A
#
# COMPACT_ATOMS: atom_id res chain seq x y z
N MET A 1 5.16 -32.89 23.78
CA MET A 1 4.81 -31.49 24.11
C MET A 1 5.58 -30.58 23.16
N LYS A 2 4.93 -29.89 22.21
CA LYS A 2 5.61 -28.95 21.29
C LYS A 2 5.74 -27.61 22.00
N ALA A 3 6.96 -27.26 22.41
CA ALA A 3 7.28 -25.96 22.98
C ALA A 3 7.03 -24.87 21.92
N THR A 4 5.98 -24.08 22.09
CA THR A 4 5.75 -22.90 21.27
C THR A 4 6.76 -21.84 21.67
N LYS A 5 7.74 -21.58 20.80
CA LYS A 5 8.72 -20.50 20.93
C LYS A 5 8.00 -19.19 21.28
N PRO A 6 8.52 -18.38 22.23
CA PRO A 6 7.90 -17.12 22.59
C PRO A 6 7.80 -16.21 21.36
N LYS A 7 6.57 -15.80 21.04
CA LYS A 7 6.22 -14.96 19.89
C LYS A 7 6.79 -13.55 20.10
N ASN A 8 8.02 -13.35 19.68
CA ASN A 8 8.69 -12.06 19.64
C ASN A 8 8.07 -11.21 18.52
N ARG A 9 6.97 -10.51 18.85
CA ARG A 9 6.23 -9.60 17.98
C ARG A 9 7.16 -8.66 17.19
N THR A 10 8.24 -8.20 17.79
CA THR A 10 9.27 -7.39 17.14
C THR A 10 9.97 -8.11 15.99
N ARG A 11 10.35 -9.39 16.15
CA ARG A 11 10.95 -10.18 15.06
C ARG A 11 9.96 -10.43 13.94
N GLN A 12 8.69 -10.69 14.27
CA GLN A 12 7.65 -10.88 13.27
C GLN A 12 7.39 -9.59 12.48
N ASN A 13 7.34 -8.44 13.15
CA ASN A 13 7.19 -7.14 12.50
C ASN A 13 8.39 -6.82 11.61
N ILE A 14 9.62 -7.13 12.06
CA ILE A 14 10.83 -6.97 11.24
C ILE A 14 10.77 -7.84 9.99
N ILE A 15 10.37 -9.11 10.12
CA ILE A 15 10.20 -10.03 8.98
C ILE A 15 9.14 -9.51 8.00
N LEU A 16 7.99 -9.03 8.51
CA LEU A 16 6.95 -8.42 7.67
C LEU A 16 7.47 -7.17 6.95
N LEU A 17 8.24 -6.32 7.62
CA LEU A 17 8.79 -5.09 7.05
C LEU A 17 9.81 -5.41 5.95
N ILE A 18 10.69 -6.40 6.19
CA ILE A 18 11.63 -6.90 5.17
C ILE A 18 10.87 -7.45 3.96
N LEU A 19 9.78 -8.18 4.17
CA LEU A 19 8.96 -8.71 3.07
C LEU A 19 8.34 -7.60 2.22
N VAL A 20 7.78 -6.56 2.86
CA VAL A 20 7.26 -5.38 2.16
C VAL A 20 8.37 -4.67 1.39
N LEU A 21 9.55 -4.52 2.01
CA LEU A 21 10.71 -3.91 1.36
C LEU A 21 11.14 -4.70 0.12
N ILE A 22 11.15 -6.03 0.19
CA ILE A 22 11.43 -6.89 -0.97
C ILE A 22 10.37 -6.68 -2.05
N LEU A 23 9.08 -6.60 -1.71
CA LEU A 23 8.01 -6.37 -2.70
C LEU A 23 8.14 -5.00 -3.40
N VAL A 24 8.64 -3.98 -2.71
CA VAL A 24 8.89 -2.65 -3.29
C VAL A 24 10.14 -2.64 -4.16
N ILE A 25 11.21 -3.31 -3.75
CA ILE A 25 12.50 -3.30 -4.46
C ILE A 25 12.56 -4.31 -5.63
N ALA A 26 11.85 -5.44 -5.52
CA ALA A 26 11.80 -6.47 -6.55
C ALA A 26 11.46 -5.92 -7.96
N PRO A 27 10.40 -5.09 -8.15
CA PRO A 27 10.11 -4.52 -9.45
C PRO A 27 11.20 -3.58 -9.96
N PHE A 28 11.94 -2.88 -9.09
CA PHE A 28 13.06 -2.04 -9.51
C PHE A 28 14.22 -2.84 -10.10
N ILE A 29 14.45 -4.06 -9.62
CA ILE A 29 15.52 -4.94 -10.14
C ILE A 29 15.05 -5.64 -11.43
N VAL A 30 13.80 -6.13 -11.46
CA VAL A 30 13.24 -6.85 -12.61
C VAL A 30 12.94 -5.91 -13.79
N ALA A 31 12.48 -4.69 -13.51
CA ALA A 31 12.18 -3.66 -14.49
C ALA A 31 13.25 -2.56 -14.53
N SER A 32 14.51 -2.88 -14.20
CA SER A 32 15.62 -1.90 -14.12
C SER A 32 15.92 -1.12 -15.41
N ASN A 33 15.37 -1.56 -16.55
CA ASN A 33 15.44 -0.88 -17.86
C ASN A 33 14.06 -0.43 -18.37
N GLY A 34 13.00 -0.59 -17.58
CA GLY A 34 11.65 -0.24 -17.95
C GLY A 34 11.46 1.26 -17.86
N ALA A 35 11.19 1.91 -18.98
CA ALA A 35 10.45 3.15 -18.94
C ALA A 35 9.19 2.88 -18.10
N PHE A 36 9.10 3.51 -16.91
CA PHE A 36 7.90 3.47 -16.07
C PHE A 36 6.81 4.34 -16.73
N GLY A 37 6.54 4.06 -18.00
CA GLY A 37 5.45 4.65 -18.76
C GLY A 37 4.14 4.08 -18.27
N GLY A 38 3.10 4.89 -18.35
CA GLY A 38 1.76 4.47 -17.99
C GLY A 38 1.31 3.29 -18.85
N SER A 39 0.26 2.62 -18.42
CA SER A 39 -0.38 1.58 -19.25
C SER A 39 -0.81 2.10 -20.63
N ASP A 40 -0.97 3.42 -20.78
CA ASP A 40 -1.37 4.08 -22.01
C ASP A 40 -0.25 4.09 -23.08
N ASP A 41 1.01 4.27 -22.65
CA ASP A 41 2.17 4.24 -23.54
C ASP A 41 2.33 2.86 -24.19
N GLN A 42 2.23 1.80 -23.37
CA GLN A 42 2.36 0.42 -23.84
C GLN A 42 1.22 0.01 -24.77
N GLY A 43 0.00 0.51 -24.52
CA GLY A 43 -1.15 0.28 -25.38
C GLY A 43 -0.98 0.91 -26.77
N THR A 44 -0.49 2.14 -26.82
CA THR A 44 -0.27 2.86 -28.08
C THR A 44 0.81 2.22 -28.95
N GLU A 45 1.90 1.71 -28.35
CA GLU A 45 2.96 1.00 -29.08
C GLU A 45 2.45 -0.30 -29.73
N GLN A 46 1.65 -1.07 -29.02
CA GLN A 46 1.08 -2.33 -29.53
C GLN A 46 0.08 -2.08 -30.66
N ILE A 47 -0.76 -1.06 -30.54
CA ILE A 47 -1.75 -0.70 -31.56
C ILE A 47 -1.06 -0.26 -32.86
N LYS A 48 -0.04 0.61 -32.78
CA LYS A 48 0.74 1.04 -33.96
C LYS A 48 1.44 -0.12 -34.68
N LYS A 49 1.81 -1.18 -33.94
CA LYS A 49 2.50 -2.34 -34.49
C LYS A 49 1.55 -3.33 -35.19
N ASN A 50 0.31 -3.42 -34.73
CA ASN A 50 -0.66 -4.39 -35.24
C ASN A 50 -1.57 -3.82 -36.35
N ASP A 51 -1.81 -2.51 -36.38
CA ASP A 51 -2.53 -1.85 -37.47
C ASP A 51 -2.01 -0.41 -37.69
N PRO A 52 -1.15 -0.19 -38.70
CA PRO A 52 -0.60 1.13 -39.01
C PRO A 52 -1.67 2.15 -39.46
N SER A 53 -2.86 1.70 -39.85
CA SER A 53 -3.96 2.55 -40.32
C SER A 53 -4.94 2.94 -39.21
N TYR A 54 -4.72 2.47 -37.98
CA TYR A 54 -5.63 2.64 -36.86
C TYR A 54 -5.86 4.13 -36.56
N LYS A 55 -7.09 4.58 -36.77
CA LYS A 55 -7.55 5.90 -36.38
C LYS A 55 -8.07 5.85 -34.95
N VAL A 56 -7.47 6.67 -34.08
CA VAL A 56 -7.90 6.85 -32.69
C VAL A 56 -9.37 7.29 -32.68
N TRP A 57 -10.24 6.48 -32.08
CA TRP A 57 -11.70 6.69 -32.04
C TRP A 57 -12.15 7.45 -30.79
N ALA A 58 -11.24 7.64 -29.82
CA ALA A 58 -11.47 8.41 -28.60
C ALA A 58 -10.33 9.42 -28.43
N HIS A 59 -10.62 10.70 -28.67
CA HIS A 59 -9.68 11.77 -28.38
C HIS A 59 -9.82 12.18 -26.91
N PRO A 60 -8.71 12.33 -26.15
CA PRO A 60 -8.80 12.84 -24.79
C PRO A 60 -9.38 14.26 -24.82
N LEU A 61 -10.45 14.47 -24.04
CA LEU A 61 -11.09 15.79 -23.88
C LEU A 61 -10.12 16.84 -23.31
N TRP A 62 -9.06 16.36 -22.63
CA TRP A 62 -7.95 17.15 -22.15
C TRP A 62 -6.68 16.32 -22.19
N THR A 63 -5.70 16.77 -22.96
CA THR A 63 -4.34 16.22 -22.95
C THR A 63 -3.50 17.00 -21.95
N PRO A 64 -2.92 16.37 -20.92
CA PRO A 64 -1.98 17.07 -20.05
C PRO A 64 -0.78 17.57 -20.88
N PRO A 65 -0.33 18.81 -20.69
CA PRO A 65 0.73 19.40 -21.51
C PRO A 65 2.12 18.77 -21.31
N SER A 66 2.28 17.85 -20.35
CA SER A 66 3.50 17.08 -20.08
C SER A 66 3.20 15.78 -19.34
N GLY A 67 3.91 14.69 -19.67
CA GLY A 67 3.81 13.41 -18.94
C GLY A 67 4.27 13.47 -17.49
N GLU A 68 4.99 14.53 -17.10
CA GLU A 68 5.34 14.80 -15.70
C GLU A 68 4.11 15.14 -14.86
N ILE A 69 3.15 15.86 -15.45
CA ILE A 69 1.93 16.27 -14.77
C ILE A 69 1.00 15.07 -14.57
N GLU A 70 0.96 14.15 -15.54
CA GLU A 70 0.23 12.89 -15.43
C GLU A 70 0.76 12.03 -14.27
N SER A 71 2.09 11.87 -14.20
CA SER A 71 2.75 11.15 -13.10
C SER A 71 2.52 11.83 -11.74
N LEU A 72 2.49 13.17 -11.71
CA LEU A 72 2.21 13.93 -10.49
C LEU A 72 0.76 13.72 -10.02
N LEU A 73 -0.23 13.81 -10.92
CA LEU A 73 -1.62 13.55 -10.58
C LEU A 73 -1.82 12.12 -10.06
N PHE A 74 -1.19 11.13 -10.71
CA PHE A 74 -1.23 9.74 -10.27
C PHE A 74 -0.59 9.55 -8.87
N THR A 75 0.53 10.21 -8.62
CA THR A 75 1.22 10.17 -7.31
C THR A 75 0.37 10.82 -6.22
N VAL A 76 -0.28 11.94 -6.50
CA VAL A 76 -1.20 12.61 -5.56
C VAL A 76 -2.40 11.72 -5.26
N GLN A 77 -3.00 11.09 -6.27
CA GLN A 77 -4.10 10.15 -6.09
C GLN A 77 -3.69 8.94 -5.24
N GLY A 78 -2.52 8.35 -5.52
CA GLY A 78 -1.97 7.22 -4.76
C GLY A 78 -1.63 7.57 -3.31
N SER A 79 -1.03 8.74 -3.08
CA SER A 79 -0.68 9.21 -1.73
C SER A 79 -1.93 9.52 -0.90
N PHE A 80 -2.94 10.12 -1.51
CA PHE A 80 -4.22 10.37 -0.84
C PHE A 80 -4.93 9.07 -0.47
N GLY A 81 -5.04 8.11 -1.40
CA GLY A 81 -5.62 6.79 -1.13
C GLY A 81 -4.89 6.03 -0.02
N THR A 82 -3.56 6.07 -0.03
CA THR A 82 -2.73 5.48 1.03
C THR A 82 -2.98 6.16 2.38
N GLY A 83 -3.08 7.49 2.40
CA GLY A 83 -3.38 8.27 3.61
C GLY A 83 -4.71 7.86 4.26
N VAL A 84 -5.76 7.69 3.44
CA VAL A 84 -7.07 7.22 3.91
C VAL A 84 -6.98 5.82 4.52
N ILE A 85 -6.35 4.86 3.84
CA ILE A 85 -6.18 3.49 4.32
C ILE A 85 -5.40 3.47 5.65
N CYS A 86 -4.29 4.21 5.73
CA CYS A 86 -3.49 4.33 6.95
C CYS A 86 -4.29 4.92 8.11
N TYR A 87 -5.12 5.93 7.87
CA TYR A 87 -5.99 6.51 8.90
C TYR A 87 -6.98 5.49 9.48
N PHE A 88 -7.66 4.73 8.61
CA PHE A 88 -8.61 3.68 9.06
C PHE A 88 -7.91 2.57 9.85
N LEU A 89 -6.77 2.06 9.37
CA LEU A 89 -5.98 1.05 10.07
C LEU A 89 -5.47 1.57 11.42
N GLY A 90 -5.00 2.82 11.47
CA GLY A 90 -4.55 3.48 12.69
C GLY A 90 -5.67 3.63 13.72
N ASN A 91 -6.84 4.12 13.31
CA ASN A 91 -8.01 4.27 14.17
C ASN A 91 -8.50 2.93 14.73
N ALA A 92 -8.56 1.89 13.88
CA ALA A 92 -8.94 0.54 14.30
C ALA A 92 -7.93 -0.07 15.30
N HIS A 93 -6.63 0.21 15.14
CA HIS A 93 -5.60 -0.24 16.08
C HIS A 93 -5.67 0.51 17.42
N GLY A 94 -5.93 1.82 17.40
CA GLY A 94 -6.09 2.64 18.60
C GLY A 94 -7.23 2.18 19.49
N LYS A 95 -8.41 1.91 18.91
CA LYS A 95 -9.59 1.41 19.65
C LYS A 95 -9.35 0.08 20.35
N LYS A 96 -8.62 -0.85 19.71
CA LYS A 96 -8.26 -2.14 20.34
C LYS A 96 -7.38 -1.97 21.56
N LYS A 97 -6.40 -1.05 21.48
CA LYS A 97 -5.49 -0.77 22.60
C LYS A 97 -6.21 -0.12 23.79
N GLU A 98 -7.19 0.73 23.52
CA GLU A 98 -8.03 1.34 24.55
C GLU A 98 -8.93 0.30 25.25
N GLN A 99 -9.56 -0.60 24.48
CA GLN A 99 -10.36 -1.71 25.03
C GLN A 99 -9.52 -2.65 25.91
N GLU A 100 -8.30 -3.00 25.49
CA GLU A 100 -7.39 -3.80 26.31
C GLU A 100 -6.99 -3.07 27.61
N ARG A 101 -6.81 -1.74 27.56
CA ARG A 101 -6.47 -0.94 28.74
C ARG A 101 -7.65 -0.84 29.71
N ALA A 102 -8.86 -0.65 29.20
CA ALA A 102 -10.09 -0.63 29.99
C ALA A 102 -10.34 -1.98 30.67
N LYS A 103 -10.12 -3.08 29.94
CA LYS A 103 -10.29 -4.44 30.49
C LYS A 103 -9.33 -4.72 31.66
N ARG A 104 -8.05 -4.36 31.50
CA ARG A 104 -7.03 -4.48 32.57
C ARG A 104 -7.36 -3.63 33.80
N ALA A 105 -7.90 -2.43 33.61
CA ALA A 105 -8.31 -1.56 34.72
C ALA A 105 -9.49 -2.17 35.51
N SER A 106 -10.49 -2.76 34.84
CA SER A 106 -11.56 -3.48 35.53
C SER A 106 -11.04 -4.74 36.25
N ASP A 107 -10.12 -5.50 35.66
CA ASP A 107 -9.55 -6.70 36.27
C ASP A 107 -8.73 -6.36 37.54
N GLU A 108 -7.97 -5.27 37.52
CA GLU A 108 -7.20 -4.78 38.67
C GLU A 108 -8.10 -4.27 39.80
N GLN A 109 -9.15 -3.52 39.46
CA GLN A 109 -10.11 -3.01 40.45
C GLN A 109 -10.95 -4.13 41.10
N THR A 110 -11.26 -5.20 40.35
CA THR A 110 -11.93 -6.40 40.88
C THR A 110 -11.02 -7.21 41.80
N THR A 111 -9.71 -7.22 41.54
CA THR A 111 -8.72 -7.92 42.39
C THR A 111 -8.52 -7.22 43.74
N ILE A 112 -8.57 -5.88 43.76
CA ILE A 112 -8.38 -5.08 44.99
C ILE A 112 -9.61 -5.12 45.92
N GLN A 113 -10.83 -5.31 45.38
CA GLN A 113 -12.06 -5.40 46.19
C GLN A 113 -12.40 -6.81 46.69
N GLY A 114 -11.69 -7.85 46.26
CA GLY A 114 -11.90 -9.24 46.66
C GLY A 114 -10.99 -9.74 47.80
N GLN A 115 -10.25 -8.85 48.45
CA GLN A 115 -9.40 -9.12 49.62
C GLN A 115 -9.96 -8.41 50.85
#